data_AF-A0A1T4RJK2-F1
#
_entry.id   AF-A0A1T4RJK2-F1
#
_cell.length_a   1.000
_cell.length_b   1.000
_cell.length_c   1.000
_cell.angle_alpha   90.00
_cell.angle_beta   90.00
_cell.angle_gamma   90.00
#
_symmetry.space_group_name_H-M   'P 1'
#
loop_
_entity.id
_entity.type
_entity.pdbx_description
1 polymer ?
#
loop_
_entity_poly.entity_id
_entity_poly.type
_entity_poly.pdbx_seq_one_letter_code
_entity_poly.pdbx_strand_id
1 'polypeptide(L)'
;METIVPENIKDDKQQIITRMYTDLENTAAADRFYTTRNIEDCSADLDTYIKRLSQSADSKSIAKSIKWIFRSLSTFKQEEEAPEFLWGFIYNGYTKELTDFILNTAFAFGLEKGKPKTIKSKISYLTHHPHSIDLFRIYIGSTSKSGVILNYNQKSSLFEYLENPYGESYALPVFDLVINEDYTALSFNVLASGAYKTITLKAWQPTDSVLFKAIHDLHKSEQLKSSPLPDYCELELELTEGVLTRLTTRNYDANNRIINMYTEGAGMKIFVQELDANNCFQNSDNMAPHPEIVDEKFVIVDAVPHWKYYEIEDLDMQQEVISVRTKPQQFEYENDERVNVIAHPIPCRTIQHPIKSYAFIKTLLHELLPLRQPFKSRF
;
A
#
# COMPACT_ATOMS: atom_id res chain seq x y z
N MET A 1 -2.05 42.29 18.55
CA MET A 1 -0.86 42.31 17.67
C MET A 1 -1.35 42.14 16.25
N GLU A 2 -1.18 43.15 15.42
CA GLU A 2 -1.38 43.00 13.97
C GLU A 2 -0.38 41.98 13.47
N THR A 3 -0.90 40.91 12.88
CA THR A 3 -0.09 39.83 12.33
C THR A 3 0.45 40.28 10.98
N ILE A 4 1.75 40.55 10.91
CA ILE A 4 2.44 40.94 9.69
C ILE A 4 2.49 39.71 8.79
N VAL A 5 1.60 39.66 7.81
CA VAL A 5 1.66 38.68 6.71
C VAL A 5 2.69 39.21 5.71
N PRO A 6 3.75 38.46 5.38
CA PRO A 6 4.69 38.83 4.33
C PRO A 6 3.98 39.17 3.01
N GLU A 7 4.31 40.29 2.37
CA GLU A 7 3.65 40.76 1.14
C GLU A 7 3.74 39.75 -0.01
N ASN A 8 4.87 39.04 -0.11
CA ASN A 8 5.08 37.98 -1.09
C ASN A 8 4.03 36.85 -0.99
N ILE A 9 3.53 36.52 0.21
CA ILE A 9 2.51 35.48 0.39
C ILE A 9 1.17 35.92 -0.21
N LYS A 10 0.83 37.22 -0.14
CA LYS A 10 -0.40 37.73 -0.74
C LYS A 10 -0.31 37.73 -2.27
N ASP A 11 0.84 38.10 -2.80
CA ASP A 11 1.10 38.11 -4.24
C ASP A 11 1.10 36.69 -4.82
N ASP A 12 1.76 35.73 -4.16
CA ASP A 12 1.78 34.32 -4.56
C ASP A 12 0.36 33.72 -4.56
N LYS A 13 -0.44 34.03 -3.53
CA LYS A 13 -1.87 33.64 -3.49
C LYS A 13 -2.61 34.18 -4.72
N GLN A 14 -2.44 35.47 -5.00
CA GLN A 14 -3.14 36.13 -6.09
C GLN A 14 -2.75 35.53 -7.45
N GLN A 15 -1.48 35.20 -7.66
CA GLN A 15 -1.02 34.53 -8.88
C GLN A 15 -1.71 33.19 -9.10
N ILE A 16 -1.86 32.39 -8.04
CA ILE A 16 -2.53 31.08 -8.13
C ILE A 16 -4.01 31.24 -8.47
N ILE A 17 -4.71 32.15 -7.80
CA ILE A 17 -6.12 32.43 -8.09
C ILE A 17 -6.31 32.92 -9.53
N THR A 18 -5.45 33.83 -10.01
CA THR A 18 -5.48 34.30 -11.40
C THR A 18 -5.25 33.15 -12.39
N ARG A 19 -4.33 32.22 -12.08
CA ARG A 19 -4.10 31.05 -12.93
C ARG A 19 -5.31 30.12 -12.96
N MET A 20 -5.97 29.88 -11.83
CA MET A 20 -7.21 29.09 -11.79
C MET A 20 -8.30 29.72 -12.66
N TYR A 21 -8.48 31.04 -12.61
CA TYR A 21 -9.43 31.71 -13.51
C TYR A 21 -9.05 31.56 -14.98
N THR A 22 -7.75 31.68 -15.30
CA THR A 22 -7.24 31.49 -16.65
C THR A 22 -7.51 30.07 -17.16
N ASP A 23 -7.25 29.06 -16.34
CA ASP A 23 -7.49 27.65 -16.67
C ASP A 23 -9.00 27.39 -16.86
N LEU A 24 -9.86 27.97 -16.00
CA LEU A 24 -11.32 27.88 -16.12
C LEU A 24 -11.84 28.46 -17.45
N GLU A 25 -11.32 29.63 -17.83
CA GLU A 25 -11.69 30.34 -19.06
C GLU A 25 -11.26 29.58 -20.30
N ASN A 26 -10.06 28.97 -20.27
CA ASN A 26 -9.50 28.20 -21.38
C ASN A 26 -10.05 26.77 -21.49
N THR A 27 -10.76 26.28 -20.46
CA THR A 27 -11.34 24.93 -20.45
C THR A 27 -12.80 24.95 -20.93
N ALA A 28 -13.13 24.07 -21.89
CA ALA A 28 -14.49 23.90 -22.38
C ALA A 28 -15.45 23.52 -21.24
N ALA A 29 -16.69 24.02 -21.26
CA ALA A 29 -17.60 23.91 -20.13
C ALA A 29 -17.86 22.46 -19.65
N ALA A 30 -17.88 21.49 -20.58
CA ALA A 30 -18.08 20.07 -20.28
C ALA A 30 -16.89 19.45 -19.52
N ASP A 31 -15.70 20.02 -19.65
CA ASP A 31 -14.44 19.51 -19.10
C ASP A 31 -13.98 20.32 -17.88
N ARG A 32 -14.78 21.31 -17.43
CA ARG A 32 -14.44 22.17 -16.29
C ARG A 32 -14.51 21.39 -14.98
N PHE A 33 -13.36 21.30 -14.32
CA PHE A 33 -13.24 20.70 -12.99
C PHE A 33 -13.91 21.54 -11.90
N TYR A 34 -13.69 22.86 -11.91
CA TYR A 34 -14.20 23.82 -10.93
C TYR A 34 -15.03 24.93 -11.58
N THR A 35 -15.75 25.69 -10.77
CA THR A 35 -16.56 26.87 -11.18
C THR A 35 -15.97 28.16 -10.61
N THR A 36 -16.42 29.31 -11.10
CA THR A 36 -16.08 30.64 -10.53
C THR A 36 -16.28 30.67 -9.02
N ARG A 37 -17.41 30.16 -8.52
CA ARG A 37 -17.71 30.09 -7.09
C ARG A 37 -16.69 29.25 -6.33
N ASN A 38 -16.25 28.13 -6.89
CA ASN A 38 -15.21 27.31 -6.26
C ASN A 38 -13.87 28.06 -6.16
N ILE A 39 -13.52 28.90 -7.16
CA ILE A 39 -12.30 29.71 -7.10
C ILE A 39 -12.42 30.80 -6.01
N GLU A 40 -13.59 31.43 -5.88
CA GLU A 40 -13.87 32.43 -4.84
C GLU A 40 -13.78 31.83 -3.43
N ASP A 41 -14.45 30.70 -3.23
CA ASP A 41 -14.42 29.93 -1.98
C ASP A 41 -12.98 29.51 -1.64
N CYS A 42 -12.19 29.08 -2.63
CA CYS A 42 -10.76 28.80 -2.44
C CYS A 42 -9.99 30.02 -1.96
N SER A 43 -10.17 31.16 -2.62
CA SER A 43 -9.46 32.39 -2.23
C SER A 43 -9.76 32.75 -0.78
N ALA A 44 -11.03 32.64 -0.37
CA ALA A 44 -11.47 32.90 1.01
C ALA A 44 -10.88 31.89 2.02
N ASP A 45 -10.82 30.61 1.65
CA ASP A 45 -10.22 29.57 2.47
C ASP A 45 -8.70 29.76 2.63
N LEU A 46 -8.00 30.18 1.57
CA LEU A 46 -6.59 30.54 1.63
C LEU A 46 -6.34 31.76 2.52
N ASP A 47 -7.23 32.77 2.50
CA ASP A 47 -7.14 33.91 3.43
C ASP A 47 -7.32 33.46 4.88
N THR A 48 -8.27 32.57 5.12
CA THR A 48 -8.49 31.97 6.44
C THR A 48 -7.29 31.14 6.88
N TYR A 49 -6.67 30.39 5.96
CA TYR A 49 -5.46 29.62 6.22
C TYR A 49 -4.30 30.52 6.63
N ILE A 50 -4.00 31.58 5.86
CA ILE A 50 -2.93 32.54 6.17
C ILE A 50 -3.16 33.19 7.54
N LYS A 51 -4.41 33.57 7.84
CA LYS A 51 -4.77 34.12 9.15
C LYS A 51 -4.54 33.12 10.29
N ARG A 52 -4.85 31.84 10.09
CA ARG A 52 -4.59 30.80 11.10
C ARG A 52 -3.10 30.55 11.30
N LEU A 53 -2.30 30.60 10.22
CA LEU A 53 -0.85 30.48 10.32
C LEU A 53 -0.24 31.63 11.13
N SER A 54 -0.68 32.86 10.88
CA SER A 54 -0.16 34.02 11.60
C SER A 54 -0.51 34.02 13.09
N GLN A 55 -1.56 33.28 13.47
CA GLN A 55 -1.98 33.04 14.85
C GLN A 55 -1.36 31.79 15.48
N SER A 56 -0.63 30.97 14.72
CA SER A 56 -0.06 29.71 15.19
C SER A 56 1.20 29.97 16.01
N ALA A 57 1.25 29.44 17.23
CA ALA A 57 2.39 29.61 18.14
C ALA A 57 3.47 28.52 18.01
N ASP A 58 3.15 27.40 17.35
CA ASP A 58 4.04 26.24 17.22
C ASP A 58 3.79 25.45 15.92
N SER A 59 4.73 24.56 15.58
CA SER A 59 4.62 23.67 14.41
C SER A 59 3.38 22.79 14.43
N LYS A 60 2.88 22.41 15.62
CA LYS A 60 1.67 21.59 15.76
C LYS A 60 0.42 22.35 15.33
N SER A 61 0.34 23.64 15.65
CA SER A 61 -0.75 24.55 15.27
C SER A 61 -0.71 24.88 13.78
N ILE A 62 0.50 25.06 13.23
CA ILE A 62 0.69 25.18 11.78
C ILE A 62 0.21 23.91 11.07
N ALA A 63 0.62 22.74 11.55
CA ALA A 63 0.20 21.47 10.96
C ALA A 63 -1.32 21.24 11.03
N LYS A 64 -1.99 21.68 12.10
CA LYS A 64 -3.46 21.68 12.18
C LYS A 64 -4.08 22.60 11.12
N SER A 65 -3.50 23.78 10.90
CA SER A 65 -3.96 24.70 9.86
C SER A 65 -3.80 24.11 8.46
N ILE A 66 -2.70 23.40 8.20
CA ILE A 66 -2.49 22.66 6.94
C ILE A 66 -3.52 21.56 6.76
N LYS A 67 -3.75 20.73 7.79
CA LYS A 67 -4.78 19.69 7.74
C LYS A 67 -6.17 20.28 7.50
N TRP A 68 -6.47 21.42 8.12
CA TRP A 68 -7.74 22.10 7.90
C TRP A 68 -7.89 22.61 6.47
N ILE A 69 -6.89 23.30 5.90
CA ILE A 69 -7.01 23.82 4.53
C ILE A 69 -7.12 22.68 3.54
N PHE A 70 -6.34 21.60 3.67
CA PHE A 70 -6.51 20.42 2.82
C PHE A 70 -7.90 19.80 2.93
N ARG A 71 -8.50 19.80 4.12
CA ARG A 71 -9.88 19.34 4.32
C ARG A 71 -10.92 20.30 3.74
N SER A 72 -10.73 21.61 3.88
CA SER A 72 -11.65 22.61 3.35
C SER A 72 -11.68 22.56 1.83
N LEU A 73 -10.49 22.48 1.24
CA LEU A 73 -10.33 22.33 -0.19
C LEU A 73 -10.74 20.93 -0.66
N SER A 74 -10.82 19.90 0.20
CA SER A 74 -11.26 18.57 -0.22
C SER A 74 -12.76 18.46 -0.52
N THR A 75 -13.56 19.43 -0.06
CA THR A 75 -15.03 19.43 -0.19
C THR A 75 -15.58 20.24 -1.36
N PHE A 76 -14.73 20.77 -2.23
CA PHE A 76 -15.22 21.47 -3.41
C PHE A 76 -16.11 20.56 -4.27
N LYS A 77 -17.32 21.05 -4.57
CA LYS A 77 -18.29 20.45 -5.51
C LYS A 77 -19.12 19.26 -5.00
N GLN A 78 -19.27 19.03 -3.68
CA GLN A 78 -20.21 18.01 -3.16
C GLN A 78 -21.32 18.63 -2.29
N GLU A 79 -22.58 18.27 -2.56
CA GLU A 79 -23.76 18.64 -1.75
C GLU A 79 -23.97 17.72 -0.53
N GLU A 80 -23.32 16.55 -0.50
CA GLU A 80 -23.41 15.59 0.62
C GLU A 80 -22.07 15.48 1.37
N GLU A 81 -22.13 15.67 2.70
CA GLU A 81 -21.05 15.34 3.63
C GLU A 81 -20.89 13.81 3.70
N ALA A 82 -20.26 13.20 2.70
CA ALA A 82 -19.79 11.84 2.83
C ALA A 82 -18.39 11.88 3.50
N PRO A 83 -18.25 11.42 4.77
CA PRO A 83 -16.98 11.45 5.52
C PRO A 83 -15.84 10.67 4.85
N GLU A 84 -16.15 9.92 3.80
CA GLU A 84 -15.27 9.10 2.97
C GLU A 84 -14.64 9.88 1.78
N PHE A 85 -14.86 11.19 1.68
CA PHE A 85 -14.38 12.04 0.57
C PHE A 85 -13.34 13.09 0.95
N LEU A 86 -12.72 12.95 2.13
CA LEU A 86 -11.74 13.90 2.67
C LEU A 86 -10.50 14.19 1.80
N TRP A 87 -10.29 13.50 0.68
CA TRP A 87 -9.03 13.55 -0.09
C TRP A 87 -9.19 13.59 -1.61
N GLY A 88 -10.42 13.58 -2.13
CA GLY A 88 -10.69 13.54 -3.57
C GLY A 88 -10.25 14.81 -4.32
N PHE A 89 -10.09 15.93 -3.63
CA PHE A 89 -9.81 17.23 -4.26
C PHE A 89 -8.33 17.66 -4.26
N ILE A 90 -7.45 17.00 -3.49
CA ILE A 90 -6.01 17.24 -3.59
C ILE A 90 -5.49 16.78 -4.96
N TYR A 91 -6.24 15.93 -5.66
CA TYR A 91 -5.73 15.20 -6.82
C TYR A 91 -6.65 15.16 -8.04
N ASN A 92 -7.92 15.52 -7.93
CA ASN A 92 -8.83 15.68 -9.09
C ASN A 92 -9.07 17.14 -9.48
N GLY A 93 -8.19 18.09 -9.11
CA GLY A 93 -8.41 19.49 -9.54
C GLY A 93 -7.49 20.59 -9.03
N TYR A 94 -6.57 20.35 -8.09
CA TYR A 94 -5.56 21.36 -7.74
C TYR A 94 -4.21 21.09 -8.34
N THR A 95 -3.64 22.17 -8.86
CA THR A 95 -2.33 22.18 -9.48
C THR A 95 -1.25 22.08 -8.38
N LYS A 96 -0.09 21.52 -8.72
CA LYS A 96 1.08 21.43 -7.84
C LYS A 96 1.38 22.76 -7.12
N GLU A 97 1.09 23.88 -7.79
CA GLU A 97 1.27 25.24 -7.33
C GLU A 97 0.43 25.60 -6.09
N LEU A 98 -0.81 25.10 -5.95
CA LEU A 98 -1.58 25.35 -4.72
C LEU A 98 -0.98 24.58 -3.53
N THR A 99 -0.65 23.30 -3.73
CA THR A 99 0.00 22.49 -2.70
C THR A 99 1.34 23.11 -2.29
N ASP A 100 2.14 23.53 -3.28
CA ASP A 100 3.40 24.24 -3.05
C ASP A 100 3.17 25.54 -2.29
N PHE A 101 2.14 26.32 -2.63
CA PHE A 101 1.81 27.55 -1.90
C PHE A 101 1.45 27.28 -0.45
N ILE A 102 0.58 26.32 -0.18
CA ILE A 102 0.19 25.95 1.19
C ILE A 102 1.44 25.58 1.99
N LEU A 103 2.29 24.70 1.45
CA LEU A 103 3.50 24.24 2.14
C LEU A 103 4.54 25.34 2.30
N ASN A 104 4.82 26.13 1.27
CA ASN A 104 5.79 27.22 1.31
C ASN A 104 5.34 28.34 2.26
N THR A 105 4.04 28.63 2.29
CA THR A 105 3.45 29.54 3.27
C THR A 105 3.66 28.98 4.67
N ALA A 106 3.35 27.71 4.93
CA ALA A 106 3.62 27.09 6.24
C ALA A 106 5.10 27.18 6.65
N PHE A 107 6.03 26.94 5.73
CA PHE A 107 7.46 27.06 5.99
C PHE A 107 7.86 28.50 6.32
N ALA A 108 7.32 29.50 5.60
CA ALA A 108 7.54 30.91 5.89
C ALA A 108 7.02 31.32 7.28
N PHE A 109 5.96 30.67 7.77
CA PHE A 109 5.43 30.84 9.12
C PHE A 109 6.11 29.94 10.18
N GLY A 110 7.22 29.28 9.84
CA GLY A 110 8.07 28.58 10.82
C GLY A 110 7.78 27.08 10.98
N LEU A 111 7.05 26.45 10.05
CA LEU A 111 7.03 24.99 9.99
C LEU A 111 8.43 24.48 9.67
N GLU A 112 9.00 23.68 10.56
CA GLU A 112 10.29 23.07 10.30
C GLU A 112 10.15 21.84 9.39
N LYS A 113 11.04 21.73 8.40
CA LYS A 113 11.25 20.47 7.68
C LYS A 113 11.95 19.51 8.64
N GLY A 114 11.24 18.47 9.03
CA GLY A 114 11.79 17.39 9.84
C GLY A 114 12.97 16.71 9.13
N LYS A 115 13.87 16.14 9.93
CA LYS A 115 15.04 15.42 9.39
C LYS A 115 14.57 14.27 8.48
N PRO A 116 15.14 14.12 7.27
CA PRO A 116 14.84 13.00 6.40
C PRO A 116 15.04 11.66 7.13
N LYS A 117 14.02 10.79 7.04
CA LYS A 117 14.05 9.45 7.62
C LYS A 117 14.34 8.46 6.51
N THR A 118 15.46 7.75 6.61
CA THR A 118 15.74 6.61 5.74
C THR A 118 15.26 5.31 6.39
N ILE A 119 14.55 4.48 5.63
CA ILE A 119 14.06 3.17 6.07
C ILE A 119 14.62 2.13 5.12
N LYS A 120 15.24 1.10 5.68
CA LYS A 120 15.70 -0.07 4.93
C LYS A 120 14.54 -1.06 4.84
N SER A 121 14.27 -1.54 3.63
CA SER A 121 13.33 -2.64 3.45
C SER A 121 13.97 -3.94 3.97
N LYS A 122 13.32 -4.58 4.94
CA LYS A 122 13.62 -5.94 5.40
C LYS A 122 12.39 -6.82 5.27
N ILE A 123 11.21 -6.25 5.53
CA ILE A 123 9.91 -6.89 5.44
C ILE A 123 9.08 -6.02 4.50
N SER A 124 8.53 -6.66 3.47
CA SER A 124 7.51 -6.07 2.62
C SER A 124 6.25 -6.94 2.68
N TYR A 125 5.11 -6.32 2.96
CA TYR A 125 3.83 -7.01 3.02
C TYR A 125 2.82 -6.25 2.17
N LEU A 126 2.23 -6.94 1.21
CA LEU A 126 1.31 -6.40 0.22
C LEU A 126 -0.04 -7.08 0.36
N THR A 127 -1.11 -6.30 0.34
CA THR A 127 -2.48 -6.82 0.21
C THR A 127 -3.20 -6.16 -0.95
N HIS A 128 -4.05 -6.94 -1.62
CA HIS A 128 -4.88 -6.47 -2.71
C HIS A 128 -6.27 -7.09 -2.63
N HIS A 129 -7.29 -6.23 -2.63
CA HIS A 129 -8.70 -6.58 -2.48
C HIS A 129 -9.52 -5.89 -3.58
N PRO A 130 -9.71 -6.52 -4.76
CA PRO A 130 -10.27 -5.87 -5.95
C PRO A 130 -11.59 -5.10 -5.76
N HIS A 131 -12.44 -5.55 -4.82
CA HIS A 131 -13.76 -4.99 -4.53
C HIS A 131 -13.88 -4.39 -3.11
N SER A 132 -12.75 -4.00 -2.49
CA SER A 132 -12.73 -3.38 -1.16
C SER A 132 -12.33 -1.90 -1.23
N ILE A 133 -12.68 -1.15 -0.18
CA ILE A 133 -12.18 0.22 0.05
C ILE A 133 -10.65 0.20 0.21
N ASP A 134 -10.11 -0.83 0.84
CA ASP A 134 -8.66 -1.07 0.97
C ASP A 134 -8.13 -1.84 -0.24
N LEU A 135 -8.27 -1.23 -1.43
CA LEU A 135 -8.02 -1.88 -2.72
C LEU A 135 -6.59 -2.42 -2.85
N PHE A 136 -5.59 -1.63 -2.48
CA PHE A 136 -4.19 -2.02 -2.54
C PHE A 136 -3.42 -1.36 -1.40
N ARG A 137 -2.71 -2.16 -0.61
CA ARG A 137 -1.92 -1.68 0.52
C ARG A 137 -0.56 -2.33 0.51
N ILE A 138 0.46 -1.55 0.86
CA ILE A 138 1.81 -2.06 1.02
C ILE A 138 2.46 -1.51 2.28
N TYR A 139 3.01 -2.43 3.07
CA TYR A 139 3.90 -2.16 4.18
C TYR A 139 5.34 -2.40 3.73
N ILE A 140 6.24 -1.47 4.01
CA ILE A 140 7.69 -1.61 3.80
C ILE A 140 8.41 -1.17 5.07
N GLY A 141 9.22 -2.04 5.65
CA GLY A 141 9.94 -1.71 6.89
C GLY A 141 10.97 -2.73 7.31
N SER A 142 11.56 -2.51 8.47
CA SER A 142 12.53 -3.42 9.08
C SER A 142 11.97 -4.23 10.26
N THR A 143 10.97 -3.69 10.94
CA THR A 143 10.24 -4.30 12.07
C THR A 143 8.82 -3.74 12.13
N SER A 144 7.89 -4.39 12.83
CA SER A 144 6.50 -3.92 12.98
C SER A 144 6.37 -2.46 13.46
N LYS A 145 7.39 -1.91 14.13
CA LYS A 145 7.43 -0.50 14.60
C LYS A 145 8.28 0.43 13.72
N SER A 146 9.03 -0.12 12.78
CA SER A 146 9.97 0.60 11.91
C SER A 146 9.66 0.35 10.44
N GLY A 147 8.48 0.80 10.00
CA GLY A 147 8.06 0.72 8.61
C GLY A 147 7.16 1.88 8.21
N VAL A 148 6.67 1.79 6.99
CA VAL A 148 5.71 2.68 6.36
C VAL A 148 4.60 1.82 5.81
N ILE A 149 3.36 2.31 5.92
CA ILE A 149 2.23 1.73 5.22
C ILE A 149 1.72 2.76 4.24
N LEU A 150 1.65 2.37 2.97
CA LEU A 150 1.04 3.13 1.91
C LEU A 150 -0.26 2.44 1.50
N ASN A 151 -1.37 3.16 1.55
CA ASN A 151 -2.68 2.72 1.11
C ASN A 151 -3.02 3.41 -0.20
N TYR A 152 -3.40 2.68 -1.23
CA TYR A 152 -3.82 3.26 -2.49
C TYR A 152 -5.28 3.69 -2.40
N ASN A 153 -5.52 4.97 -2.61
CA ASN A 153 -6.85 5.54 -2.72
C ASN A 153 -7.30 5.50 -4.18
N GLN A 154 -8.24 4.62 -4.48
CA GLN A 154 -8.76 4.41 -5.83
C GLN A 154 -9.39 5.67 -6.44
N LYS A 155 -10.05 6.51 -5.62
CA LYS A 155 -10.75 7.71 -6.10
C LYS A 155 -9.78 8.79 -6.58
N SER A 156 -8.67 8.96 -5.88
CA SER A 156 -7.60 9.91 -6.27
C SER A 156 -6.51 9.29 -7.14
N SER A 157 -6.52 7.96 -7.28
CA SER A 157 -5.49 7.18 -7.97
C SER A 157 -4.08 7.34 -7.40
N LEU A 158 -3.98 7.50 -6.08
CA LEU A 158 -2.73 7.87 -5.41
C LEU A 158 -2.57 7.18 -4.06
N PHE A 159 -1.33 7.20 -3.56
CA PHE A 159 -1.00 6.63 -2.27
C PHE A 159 -1.16 7.64 -1.14
N GLU A 160 -1.66 7.13 -0.02
CA GLU A 160 -1.76 7.82 1.26
C GLU A 160 -0.91 7.08 2.30
N TYR A 161 -0.30 7.82 3.22
CA TYR A 161 0.51 7.31 4.31
C TYR A 161 -0.36 7.03 5.54
N LEU A 162 -0.31 5.81 6.09
CA LEU A 162 -0.97 5.46 7.35
C LEU A 162 0.00 5.57 8.53
N GLU A 163 -0.32 6.45 9.48
CA GLU A 163 0.56 6.76 10.62
C GLU A 163 0.53 5.67 11.72
N ASN A 164 -0.59 4.99 11.90
CA ASN A 164 -0.76 3.94 12.91
C ASN A 164 -1.49 2.72 12.33
N PRO A 165 -0.81 1.60 12.05
CA PRO A 165 -1.45 0.38 11.56
C PRO A 165 -2.49 -0.23 12.50
N TYR A 166 -2.33 -0.02 13.80
CA TYR A 166 -2.99 -0.80 14.86
C TYR A 166 -3.99 0.04 15.67
N GLY A 167 -4.37 1.22 15.20
CA GLY A 167 -5.37 2.08 15.84
C GLY A 167 -6.12 2.94 14.83
N GLU A 168 -6.95 3.87 15.30
CA GLU A 168 -7.58 4.85 14.42
C GLU A 168 -6.50 5.72 13.76
N SER A 169 -6.27 5.46 12.47
CA SER A 169 -5.25 6.13 11.69
C SER A 169 -5.93 6.83 10.52
N TYR A 170 -5.83 8.15 10.52
CA TYR A 170 -6.19 8.95 9.36
C TYR A 170 -5.13 8.76 8.29
N ALA A 171 -5.55 8.41 7.08
CA ALA A 171 -4.68 8.42 5.93
C ALA A 171 -4.21 9.84 5.64
N LEU A 172 -2.91 10.01 5.43
CA LEU A 172 -2.27 11.29 5.19
C LEU A 172 -1.80 11.37 3.73
N PRO A 173 -1.99 12.51 3.05
CA PRO A 173 -1.50 12.68 1.70
C PRO A 173 0.02 12.47 1.62
N VAL A 174 0.44 11.83 0.54
CA VAL A 174 1.84 11.69 0.16
C VAL A 174 2.17 12.77 -0.87
N PHE A 175 3.18 13.58 -0.58
CA PHE A 175 3.65 14.64 -1.47
C PHE A 175 4.98 14.25 -2.12
N ASP A 176 5.21 14.75 -3.34
CA ASP A 176 6.47 14.59 -4.07
C ASP A 176 6.99 13.14 -4.09
N LEU A 177 6.11 12.17 -4.36
CA LEU A 177 6.52 10.78 -4.50
C LEU A 177 7.40 10.62 -5.74
N VAL A 178 8.68 10.36 -5.50
CA VAL A 178 9.72 10.26 -6.52
C VAL A 178 10.54 9.00 -6.33
N ILE A 179 11.02 8.47 -7.43
CA ILE A 179 11.94 7.32 -7.47
C ILE A 179 13.20 7.73 -8.23
N ASN A 180 14.35 7.18 -7.84
CA ASN A 180 15.59 7.37 -8.59
C ASN A 180 15.66 6.46 -9.83
N GLU A 181 16.61 6.74 -10.73
CA GLU A 181 16.70 6.10 -12.06
C GLU A 181 16.92 4.58 -12.02
N ASP A 182 17.65 4.09 -11.02
CA ASP A 182 17.93 2.67 -10.79
C ASP A 182 16.90 1.98 -9.88
N TYR A 183 15.84 2.71 -9.49
CA TYR A 183 14.75 2.22 -8.65
C TYR A 183 15.19 1.71 -7.25
N THR A 184 16.35 2.15 -6.77
CA THR A 184 16.89 1.72 -5.46
C THR A 184 16.45 2.60 -4.29
N ALA A 185 15.80 3.74 -4.56
CA ALA A 185 15.28 4.65 -3.56
C ALA A 185 13.94 5.27 -3.97
N LEU A 186 12.92 5.08 -3.13
CA LEU A 186 11.63 5.74 -3.24
C LEU A 186 11.51 6.76 -2.12
N SER A 187 11.29 8.03 -2.47
CA SER A 187 11.21 9.14 -1.52
C SER A 187 9.89 9.87 -1.65
N PHE A 188 9.38 10.36 -0.53
CA PHE A 188 8.18 11.17 -0.49
C PHE A 188 8.12 12.01 0.79
N ASN A 189 7.26 13.02 0.79
CA ASN A 189 7.02 13.91 1.91
C ASN A 189 5.63 13.66 2.53
N VAL A 190 5.50 13.86 3.84
CA VAL A 190 4.23 13.69 4.58
C VAL A 190 4.15 14.61 5.78
N LEU A 191 2.96 15.07 6.13
CA LEU A 191 2.68 15.84 7.36
C LEU A 191 2.17 14.92 8.49
N ALA A 192 3.09 14.23 9.17
CA ALA A 192 2.78 13.22 10.18
C ALA A 192 3.12 13.71 11.60
N SER A 193 2.24 13.46 12.58
CA SER A 193 2.41 13.89 13.99
C SER A 193 2.70 15.39 14.16
N GLY A 194 2.20 16.23 13.26
CA GLY A 194 2.43 17.69 13.34
C GLY A 194 3.80 18.15 12.83
N ALA A 195 4.56 17.29 12.15
CA ALA A 195 5.84 17.63 11.53
C ALA A 195 5.82 17.26 10.05
N TYR A 196 6.41 18.10 9.21
CA TYR A 196 6.68 17.78 7.81
C TYR A 196 7.89 16.86 7.75
N LYS A 197 7.75 15.66 7.18
CA LYS A 197 8.80 14.65 7.15
C LYS A 197 9.08 14.22 5.72
N THR A 198 10.35 14.15 5.36
CA THR A 198 10.80 13.43 4.17
C THR A 198 11.12 12.00 4.56
N ILE A 199 10.52 11.03 3.88
CA ILE A 199 10.78 9.60 4.05
C ILE A 199 11.47 9.09 2.79
N THR A 200 12.49 8.25 2.96
CA THR A 200 13.18 7.57 1.86
C THR A 200 13.27 6.09 2.18
N LEU A 201 12.59 5.28 1.39
CA LEU A 201 12.72 3.83 1.39
C LEU A 201 13.93 3.47 0.54
N LYS A 202 14.85 2.67 1.08
CA LYS A 202 16.00 2.15 0.33
C LYS A 202 15.83 0.66 0.07
N ALA A 203 16.04 0.29 -1.19
CA ALA A 203 16.08 -1.08 -1.64
C ALA A 203 17.28 -1.76 -1.01
N TRP A 204 17.05 -2.96 -0.49
CA TRP A 204 18.09 -3.85 0.03
C TRP A 204 18.18 -5.13 -0.80
N GLN A 205 17.10 -5.46 -1.51
CA GLN A 205 16.97 -6.60 -2.39
C GLN A 205 16.41 -6.19 -3.75
N PRO A 206 16.67 -6.95 -4.84
CA PRO A 206 16.08 -6.67 -6.15
C PRO A 206 14.55 -6.61 -6.15
N THR A 207 13.90 -7.41 -5.31
CA THR A 207 12.44 -7.37 -5.12
C THR A 207 11.94 -6.01 -4.61
N ASP A 208 12.74 -5.31 -3.79
CA ASP A 208 12.36 -3.99 -3.29
C ASP A 208 12.28 -2.98 -4.43
N SER A 209 13.22 -3.03 -5.38
CA SER A 209 13.22 -2.12 -6.53
C SER A 209 12.00 -2.32 -7.44
N VAL A 210 11.58 -3.58 -7.65
CA VAL A 210 10.31 -3.88 -8.35
C VAL A 210 9.11 -3.31 -7.60
N LEU A 211 9.05 -3.50 -6.28
CA LEU A 211 7.98 -2.93 -5.46
C LEU A 211 7.95 -1.40 -5.50
N PHE A 212 9.12 -0.75 -5.41
CA PHE A 212 9.22 0.71 -5.45
C PHE A 212 8.78 1.27 -6.79
N LYS A 213 9.21 0.64 -7.89
CA LYS A 213 8.77 0.99 -9.23
C LYS A 213 7.25 0.83 -9.36
N ALA A 214 6.70 -0.30 -8.90
CA ALA A 214 5.26 -0.55 -8.95
C ALA A 214 4.45 0.48 -8.14
N ILE A 215 4.93 0.88 -6.95
CA ILE A 215 4.31 1.96 -6.16
C ILE A 215 4.34 3.27 -6.96
N HIS A 216 5.49 3.65 -7.50
CA HIS A 216 5.65 4.90 -8.23
C HIS A 216 4.78 4.96 -9.50
N ASP A 217 4.77 3.88 -10.28
CA ASP A 217 4.00 3.80 -11.53
C ASP A 217 2.49 3.80 -11.24
N LEU A 218 2.07 3.11 -10.18
CA LEU A 218 0.67 3.15 -9.74
C LEU A 218 0.28 4.54 -9.18
N HIS A 219 1.18 5.24 -8.49
CA HIS A 219 0.98 6.62 -8.04
C HIS A 219 0.91 7.64 -9.20
N LYS A 220 1.13 7.22 -10.45
CA LYS A 220 1.05 8.09 -11.63
C LYS A 220 0.06 7.59 -12.67
N SER A 221 -0.74 6.59 -12.32
CA SER A 221 -1.64 5.95 -13.27
C SER A 221 -2.99 5.64 -12.65
N GLU A 222 -4.00 5.46 -13.51
CA GLU A 222 -5.35 5.10 -13.11
C GLU A 222 -5.61 3.58 -13.25
N GLN A 223 -4.56 2.75 -13.22
CA GLN A 223 -4.65 1.31 -13.56
C GLN A 223 -5.58 0.50 -12.67
N LEU A 224 -5.87 0.98 -11.46
CA LEU A 224 -6.78 0.34 -10.51
C LEU A 224 -8.15 1.06 -10.39
N LYS A 225 -8.43 2.05 -11.25
CA LYS A 225 -9.67 2.84 -11.22
C LYS A 225 -10.83 2.15 -11.94
N SER A 226 -10.54 1.31 -12.93
CA SER A 226 -11.56 0.53 -13.65
C SER A 226 -12.24 -0.47 -12.73
N SER A 227 -13.48 -0.85 -13.06
CA SER A 227 -14.15 -1.94 -12.34
C SER A 227 -13.31 -3.23 -12.42
N PRO A 228 -13.12 -3.93 -11.29
CA PRO A 228 -12.46 -5.23 -11.28
C PRO A 228 -13.27 -6.29 -12.04
N LEU A 229 -12.64 -7.44 -12.31
CA LEU A 229 -13.35 -8.60 -12.86
C LEU A 229 -14.48 -9.06 -11.92
N PRO A 230 -15.61 -9.56 -12.45
CA PRO A 230 -16.70 -10.09 -11.64
C PRO A 230 -16.25 -11.25 -10.75
N ASP A 231 -15.51 -12.20 -11.33
CA ASP A 231 -14.78 -13.23 -10.62
C ASP A 231 -13.32 -12.80 -10.39
N TYR A 232 -12.85 -12.90 -9.16
CA TYR A 232 -11.57 -12.30 -8.78
C TYR A 232 -10.88 -13.08 -7.67
N CYS A 233 -9.62 -12.74 -7.39
CA CYS A 233 -8.93 -13.17 -6.19
C CYS A 233 -8.44 -11.98 -5.37
N GLU A 234 -8.62 -12.08 -4.06
CA GLU A 234 -7.81 -11.32 -3.11
C GLU A 234 -6.41 -11.92 -3.05
N LEU A 235 -5.41 -11.08 -2.74
CA LEU A 235 -4.02 -11.50 -2.69
C LEU A 235 -3.31 -10.88 -1.49
N GLU A 236 -2.55 -11.71 -0.78
CA GLU A 236 -1.63 -11.31 0.28
C GLU A 236 -0.25 -11.88 -0.03
N LEU A 237 0.77 -11.04 0.00
CA LEU A 237 2.16 -11.40 -0.31
C LEU A 237 3.09 -10.84 0.76
N GLU A 238 3.99 -11.68 1.27
CA GLU A 238 4.98 -11.32 2.27
C GLU A 238 6.40 -11.69 1.80
N LEU A 239 7.30 -10.72 1.83
CA LEU A 239 8.72 -10.89 1.59
C LEU A 239 9.50 -10.52 2.85
N THR A 240 10.40 -11.40 3.28
CA THR A 240 11.38 -11.13 4.34
C THR A 240 12.77 -11.29 3.77
N GLU A 241 13.55 -10.21 3.77
CA GLU A 241 14.89 -10.12 3.18
C GLU A 241 14.94 -10.58 1.71
N GLY A 242 13.86 -10.36 0.97
CA GLY A 242 13.72 -10.76 -0.44
C GLY A 242 13.32 -12.22 -0.64
N VAL A 243 13.19 -13.00 0.43
CA VAL A 243 12.62 -14.36 0.42
C VAL A 243 11.10 -14.26 0.51
N LEU A 244 10.38 -14.94 -0.38
CA LEU A 244 8.93 -15.07 -0.31
C LEU A 244 8.56 -15.97 0.88
N THR A 245 8.00 -15.38 1.93
CA THR A 245 7.61 -16.12 3.15
C THR A 245 6.13 -16.49 3.15
N ARG A 246 5.31 -15.77 2.39
CA ARG A 246 3.86 -16.02 2.27
C ARG A 246 3.32 -15.54 0.94
N LEU A 247 2.48 -16.34 0.31
CA LEU A 247 1.61 -15.93 -0.77
C LEU A 247 0.26 -16.64 -0.62
N THR A 248 -0.79 -15.87 -0.39
CA THR A 248 -2.14 -16.39 -0.22
C THR A 248 -3.08 -15.72 -1.20
N THR A 249 -3.97 -16.51 -1.79
CA THR A 249 -5.11 -16.01 -2.56
C THR A 249 -6.42 -16.55 -2.02
N ARG A 250 -7.46 -15.72 -2.08
CA ARG A 250 -8.84 -16.11 -1.80
C ARG A 250 -9.68 -15.78 -3.02
N ASN A 251 -10.30 -16.80 -3.60
CA ASN A 251 -11.05 -16.67 -4.85
C ASN A 251 -12.52 -16.38 -4.57
N TYR A 252 -13.10 -15.55 -5.44
CA TYR A 252 -14.49 -15.14 -5.40
C TYR A 252 -15.15 -15.40 -6.77
N ASP A 253 -16.40 -15.85 -6.74
CA ASP A 253 -17.23 -15.94 -7.94
C ASP A 253 -17.83 -14.57 -8.32
N ALA A 254 -18.55 -14.53 -9.44
CA ALA A 254 -19.22 -13.32 -9.93
C ALA A 254 -20.31 -12.75 -8.99
N ASN A 255 -20.74 -13.51 -7.97
CA ASN A 255 -21.73 -13.10 -6.98
C ASN A 255 -21.07 -12.73 -5.65
N ASN A 256 -19.75 -12.50 -5.63
CA ASN A 256 -18.97 -12.19 -4.43
C ASN A 256 -19.03 -13.30 -3.37
N ARG A 257 -19.18 -14.56 -3.79
CA ARG A 257 -19.10 -15.73 -2.90
C ARG A 257 -17.68 -16.28 -2.92
N ILE A 258 -17.14 -16.54 -1.73
CA ILE A 258 -15.83 -17.20 -1.59
C ILE A 258 -15.93 -18.61 -2.16
N ILE A 259 -15.04 -18.93 -3.11
CA ILE A 259 -14.80 -20.29 -3.59
C ILE A 259 -13.79 -20.90 -2.64
N ASN A 260 -14.24 -21.82 -1.78
CA ASN A 260 -13.52 -22.17 -0.57
C ASN A 260 -12.41 -23.21 -0.86
N MET A 261 -11.18 -22.90 -0.45
CA MET A 261 -10.02 -23.79 -0.59
C MET A 261 -10.25 -25.18 0.01
N TYR A 262 -10.98 -25.28 1.11
CA TYR A 262 -11.18 -26.52 1.87
C TYR A 262 -12.24 -27.44 1.26
N THR A 263 -13.19 -26.90 0.50
CA THR A 263 -14.29 -27.68 -0.09
C THR A 263 -14.19 -27.80 -1.59
N GLU A 264 -13.58 -26.80 -2.24
CA GLU A 264 -13.56 -26.66 -3.70
C GLU A 264 -12.13 -26.61 -4.27
N GLY A 265 -11.09 -26.58 -3.42
CA GLY A 265 -9.69 -26.58 -3.86
C GLY A 265 -9.26 -25.30 -4.57
N ALA A 266 -10.01 -24.22 -4.42
CA ALA A 266 -9.75 -22.93 -5.06
C ALA A 266 -8.91 -21.99 -4.18
N GLY A 267 -8.17 -21.09 -4.83
CA GLY A 267 -7.18 -20.24 -4.18
C GLY A 267 -5.84 -20.95 -4.02
N MET A 268 -4.90 -20.29 -3.36
CA MET A 268 -3.54 -20.77 -3.17
C MET A 268 -3.04 -20.32 -1.80
N LYS A 269 -2.33 -21.19 -1.09
CA LYS A 269 -1.66 -20.81 0.16
C LYS A 269 -0.27 -21.42 0.19
N ILE A 270 0.71 -20.55 0.13
CA ILE A 270 2.13 -20.89 0.17
C ILE A 270 2.76 -20.13 1.32
N PHE A 271 3.55 -20.83 2.12
CA PHE A 271 4.19 -20.21 3.28
C PHE A 271 5.36 -21.03 3.80
N VAL A 272 6.18 -20.39 4.63
CA VAL A 272 7.22 -21.07 5.41
C VAL A 272 6.57 -21.72 6.63
N GLN A 273 6.71 -23.03 6.73
CA GLN A 273 6.23 -23.86 7.83
C GLN A 273 7.42 -24.30 8.69
N GLU A 274 7.38 -23.96 9.97
CA GLU A 274 8.38 -24.35 10.97
C GLU A 274 8.10 -25.77 11.48
N LEU A 275 9.17 -26.54 11.71
CA LEU A 275 9.15 -27.89 12.29
C LEU A 275 9.90 -27.92 13.61
N ASP A 276 9.34 -28.62 14.59
CA ASP A 276 10.01 -28.93 15.84
C ASP A 276 10.92 -30.17 15.77
N ALA A 277 11.62 -30.47 16.88
CA ALA A 277 12.48 -31.65 17.02
C ALA A 277 11.78 -33.01 16.76
N ASN A 278 10.45 -33.06 16.81
CA ASN A 278 9.65 -34.25 16.51
C ASN A 278 9.18 -34.29 15.04
N ASN A 279 9.60 -33.32 14.21
CA ASN A 279 9.11 -33.05 12.86
C ASN A 279 7.62 -32.70 12.80
N CYS A 280 7.06 -32.15 13.88
CA CYS A 280 5.70 -31.68 13.90
C CYS A 280 5.63 -30.24 13.37
N PHE A 281 4.63 -29.96 12.53
CA PHE A 281 4.34 -28.58 12.15
C PHE A 281 3.86 -27.81 13.38
N GLN A 282 4.46 -26.66 13.63
CA GLN A 282 3.93 -25.75 14.62
C GLN A 282 2.59 -25.18 14.15
N ASN A 283 1.55 -25.34 14.97
CA ASN A 283 0.24 -24.70 14.84
C ASN A 283 -0.21 -24.19 16.23
N SER A 284 -1.29 -23.40 16.28
CA SER A 284 -1.82 -22.83 17.53
C SER A 284 -2.18 -23.87 18.59
N ASP A 285 -2.47 -25.09 18.17
CA ASP A 285 -3.05 -26.15 19.01
C ASP A 285 -1.95 -27.04 19.62
N ASN A 286 -0.78 -27.11 18.99
CA ASN A 286 0.44 -27.77 19.46
C ASN A 286 1.47 -26.80 20.07
N MET A 287 1.06 -25.59 20.45
CA MET A 287 1.91 -24.65 21.17
C MET A 287 2.15 -25.14 22.62
N ALA A 288 2.96 -26.18 22.78
CA ALA A 288 3.79 -26.28 23.99
C ALA A 288 4.61 -24.98 24.12
N PRO A 289 5.05 -24.58 25.32
CA PRO A 289 5.85 -23.37 25.47
C PRO A 289 7.21 -23.55 24.76
N HIS A 290 7.24 -23.13 23.49
CA HIS A 290 8.41 -23.04 22.62
C HIS A 290 9.20 -24.35 22.40
N PRO A 291 8.61 -25.36 21.72
CA PRO A 291 9.46 -26.42 21.17
C PRO A 291 10.50 -25.80 20.23
N GLU A 292 11.75 -26.23 20.38
CA GLU A 292 12.87 -25.77 19.56
C GLU A 292 12.57 -26.02 18.08
N ILE A 293 12.68 -24.98 17.25
CA ILE A 293 12.54 -25.11 15.80
C ILE A 293 13.86 -25.69 15.28
N VAL A 294 13.78 -26.81 14.59
CA VAL A 294 14.96 -27.51 14.06
C VAL A 294 15.05 -27.45 12.54
N ASP A 295 13.95 -27.14 11.87
CA ASP A 295 13.88 -27.10 10.41
C ASP A 295 12.72 -26.19 9.95
N GLU A 296 12.78 -25.76 8.71
CA GLU A 296 11.74 -24.97 8.06
C GLU A 296 11.55 -25.46 6.62
N LYS A 297 10.30 -25.53 6.19
CA LYS A 297 9.93 -25.95 4.83
C LYS A 297 9.10 -24.88 4.17
N PHE A 298 9.40 -24.58 2.91
CA PHE A 298 8.55 -23.74 2.08
C PHE A 298 7.52 -24.62 1.40
N VAL A 299 6.26 -24.50 1.80
CA VAL A 299 5.20 -25.46 1.43
C VAL A 299 4.01 -24.78 0.75
N ILE A 300 3.31 -25.54 -0.08
CA ILE A 300 1.98 -25.22 -0.59
C ILE A 300 0.93 -26.13 0.04
N VAL A 301 -0.25 -25.57 0.34
CA VAL A 301 -1.43 -26.33 0.80
C VAL A 301 -2.25 -26.82 -0.39
N ASP A 302 -2.55 -28.13 -0.40
CA ASP A 302 -3.55 -28.77 -1.26
C ASP A 302 -4.60 -29.41 -0.36
N ALA A 303 -5.77 -28.75 -0.21
CA ALA A 303 -6.71 -29.07 0.85
C ALA A 303 -7.81 -30.07 0.47
N VAL A 304 -7.92 -30.46 -0.81
CA VAL A 304 -9.01 -31.31 -1.32
C VAL A 304 -8.45 -32.60 -1.94
N PRO A 305 -9.00 -33.79 -1.61
CA PRO A 305 -10.09 -34.05 -0.65
C PRO A 305 -9.67 -34.01 0.82
N HIS A 306 -8.37 -33.98 1.10
CA HIS A 306 -7.81 -33.95 2.44
C HIS A 306 -6.67 -32.93 2.49
N TRP A 307 -6.36 -32.44 3.69
CA TRP A 307 -5.29 -31.46 3.90
C TRP A 307 -3.91 -32.06 3.69
N LYS A 308 -3.23 -31.62 2.64
CA LYS A 308 -1.90 -32.04 2.26
C LYS A 308 -1.01 -30.82 2.11
N TYR A 309 0.26 -31.00 2.45
CA TYR A 309 1.28 -30.02 2.19
C TYR A 309 2.33 -30.60 1.27
N TYR A 310 2.83 -29.79 0.35
CA TYR A 310 3.92 -30.16 -0.53
C TYR A 310 5.06 -29.19 -0.33
N GLU A 311 6.27 -29.70 -0.11
CA GLU A 311 7.45 -28.84 -0.18
C GLU A 311 7.65 -28.38 -1.62
N ILE A 312 7.92 -27.10 -1.77
CA ILE A 312 8.08 -26.44 -3.06
C ILE A 312 9.52 -26.62 -3.54
N GLU A 313 9.66 -27.12 -4.77
CA GLU A 313 10.93 -27.14 -5.50
C GLU A 313 11.10 -25.84 -6.28
N ASP A 314 10.05 -25.42 -7.00
CA ASP A 314 10.06 -24.22 -7.80
C ASP A 314 8.69 -23.54 -7.84
N LEU A 315 8.70 -22.23 -8.06
CA LEU A 315 7.52 -21.40 -8.22
C LEU A 315 7.79 -20.36 -9.30
N ASP A 316 6.91 -20.28 -10.28
CA ASP A 316 6.98 -19.27 -11.34
C ASP A 316 5.61 -18.71 -11.64
N MET A 317 5.59 -17.66 -12.46
CA MET A 317 4.36 -17.15 -13.03
C MET A 317 4.57 -16.97 -14.52
N GLN A 318 3.69 -17.56 -15.31
CA GLN A 318 3.65 -17.38 -16.76
C GLN A 318 2.27 -16.86 -17.13
N GLN A 319 2.24 -15.74 -17.87
CA GLN A 319 1.02 -15.04 -18.24
C GLN A 319 0.17 -14.68 -17.01
N GLU A 320 -0.87 -15.45 -16.72
CA GLU A 320 -1.82 -15.21 -15.64
C GLU A 320 -1.89 -16.38 -14.65
N VAL A 321 -0.97 -17.34 -14.74
CA VAL A 321 -0.98 -18.58 -13.96
C VAL A 321 0.30 -18.70 -13.16
N ILE A 322 0.17 -18.86 -11.85
CA ILE A 322 1.27 -19.27 -10.98
C ILE A 322 1.39 -20.79 -11.07
N SER A 323 2.58 -21.29 -11.40
CA SER A 323 2.86 -22.73 -11.36
C SER A 323 3.81 -23.04 -10.21
N VAL A 324 3.48 -24.09 -9.46
CA VAL A 324 4.27 -24.58 -8.34
C VAL A 324 4.68 -26.00 -8.64
N ARG A 325 5.99 -26.24 -8.71
CA ARG A 325 6.55 -27.57 -8.82
C ARG A 325 6.94 -28.06 -7.44
N THR A 326 6.46 -29.23 -7.06
CA THR A 326 6.73 -29.81 -5.75
C THR A 326 8.00 -30.67 -5.77
N LYS A 327 8.64 -30.79 -4.62
CA LYS A 327 9.58 -31.88 -4.37
C LYS A 327 8.86 -33.24 -4.36
N PRO A 328 9.57 -34.37 -4.50
CA PRO A 328 8.98 -35.71 -4.47
C PRO A 328 8.60 -36.16 -3.05
N GLN A 329 7.93 -35.27 -2.31
CA GLN A 329 7.56 -35.47 -0.92
C GLN A 329 6.27 -34.71 -0.62
N GLN A 330 5.40 -35.37 0.13
CA GLN A 330 4.16 -34.83 0.65
C GLN A 330 4.16 -34.93 2.16
N PHE A 331 3.48 -34.02 2.85
CA PHE A 331 3.27 -34.05 4.28
C PHE A 331 1.77 -34.09 4.59
N GLU A 332 1.36 -34.97 5.49
CA GLU A 332 0.00 -35.08 6.02
C GLU A 332 0.06 -35.20 7.55
N TYR A 333 -0.98 -34.76 8.23
CA TYR A 333 -1.11 -35.06 9.66
C TYR A 333 -1.47 -36.53 9.85
N GLU A 334 -0.85 -37.19 10.83
CA GLU A 334 -1.13 -38.58 11.18
C GLU A 334 -2.59 -38.79 11.61
N ASN A 335 -3.19 -37.77 12.24
CA ASN A 335 -4.53 -37.80 12.77
C ASN A 335 -5.19 -36.39 12.76
N ASP A 336 -6.49 -36.36 13.02
CA ASP A 336 -7.28 -35.12 13.08
C ASP A 336 -6.88 -34.19 14.23
N GLU A 337 -6.17 -34.72 15.24
CA GLU A 337 -5.60 -33.94 16.35
C GLU A 337 -4.38 -33.10 15.91
N ARG A 338 -3.88 -33.31 14.67
CA ARG A 338 -2.79 -32.55 14.04
C ARG A 338 -1.50 -32.56 14.84
N VAL A 339 -1.26 -33.61 15.62
CA VAL A 339 -0.12 -33.70 16.56
C VAL A 339 1.18 -33.98 15.82
N ASN A 340 1.19 -34.96 14.91
CA ASN A 340 2.37 -35.38 14.16
C ASN A 340 2.16 -35.20 12.65
N VAL A 341 3.22 -34.81 11.94
CA VAL A 341 3.23 -34.74 10.49
C VAL A 341 4.10 -35.85 9.94
N ILE A 342 3.55 -36.63 9.00
CA ILE A 342 4.23 -37.72 8.33
C ILE A 342 4.59 -37.31 6.92
N ALA A 343 5.84 -37.56 6.55
CA ALA A 343 6.32 -37.36 5.19
C ALA A 343 6.13 -38.63 4.35
N HIS A 344 5.47 -38.49 3.20
CA HIS A 344 5.25 -39.56 2.23
C HIS A 344 6.05 -39.31 0.95
N PRO A 345 6.85 -40.26 0.48
CA PRO A 345 7.49 -40.16 -0.82
C PRO A 345 6.43 -40.26 -1.91
N ILE A 346 6.41 -39.27 -2.80
CA ILE A 346 5.48 -39.22 -3.94
C ILE A 346 6.21 -38.69 -5.18
N PRO A 347 5.70 -38.89 -6.41
CA PRO A 347 6.22 -38.20 -7.58
C PRO A 347 6.07 -36.68 -7.45
N CYS A 348 6.99 -35.91 -8.06
CA CYS A 348 6.83 -34.46 -8.20
C CYS A 348 5.50 -34.14 -8.89
N ARG A 349 4.83 -33.08 -8.42
CA ARG A 349 3.59 -32.56 -9.00
C ARG A 349 3.81 -31.15 -9.50
N THR A 350 3.01 -30.75 -10.48
CA THR A 350 2.85 -29.35 -10.86
C THR A 350 1.44 -28.92 -10.51
N ILE A 351 1.33 -27.89 -9.69
CA ILE A 351 0.06 -27.29 -9.26
C ILE A 351 -0.03 -25.92 -9.92
N GLN A 352 -1.18 -25.61 -10.52
CA GLN A 352 -1.38 -24.38 -11.30
C GLN A 352 -2.54 -23.57 -10.72
N HIS A 353 -2.31 -22.28 -10.50
CA HIS A 353 -3.27 -21.36 -9.91
C HIS A 353 -3.41 -20.09 -10.77
N PRO A 354 -4.53 -19.95 -11.50
CA PRO A 354 -4.84 -18.72 -12.23
C PRO A 354 -5.09 -17.54 -11.29
N ILE A 355 -4.53 -16.38 -11.63
CA ILE A 355 -4.68 -15.12 -10.89
C ILE A 355 -5.69 -14.22 -11.60
N LYS A 356 -6.89 -14.15 -11.03
CA LYS A 356 -7.98 -13.30 -11.53
C LYS A 356 -7.94 -11.95 -10.85
N SER A 357 -7.11 -11.04 -11.38
CA SER A 357 -6.92 -9.69 -10.82
C SER A 357 -6.56 -8.69 -11.91
N TYR A 358 -6.33 -7.43 -11.52
CA TYR A 358 -5.90 -6.36 -12.40
C TYR A 358 -4.60 -6.71 -13.12
N ALA A 359 -4.43 -6.19 -14.34
CA ALA A 359 -3.20 -6.35 -15.12
C ALA A 359 -1.94 -5.88 -14.36
N PHE A 360 -2.08 -4.81 -13.57
CA PHE A 360 -1.05 -4.31 -12.67
C PHE A 360 -0.54 -5.40 -11.70
N ILE A 361 -1.46 -6.09 -11.01
CA ILE A 361 -1.13 -7.13 -10.02
C ILE A 361 -0.43 -8.31 -10.69
N LYS A 362 -0.93 -8.74 -11.84
CA LYS A 362 -0.33 -9.82 -12.63
C LYS A 362 1.10 -9.46 -13.07
N THR A 363 1.30 -8.24 -13.57
CA THR A 363 2.62 -7.73 -13.97
C THR A 363 3.57 -7.68 -12.77
N LEU A 364 3.10 -7.17 -11.64
CA LEU A 364 3.88 -7.11 -10.41
C LEU A 364 4.35 -8.50 -9.96
N LEU A 365 3.47 -9.49 -9.92
CA LEU A 365 3.83 -10.86 -9.55
C LEU A 365 4.81 -11.48 -10.56
N HIS A 366 4.60 -11.28 -11.86
CA HIS A 366 5.48 -11.78 -12.90
C HIS A 366 6.91 -11.21 -12.81
N GLU A 367 7.07 -9.94 -12.40
CA GLU A 367 8.40 -9.34 -12.18
C GLU A 367 9.00 -9.72 -10.82
N LEU A 368 8.17 -9.84 -9.78
CA LEU A 368 8.62 -10.05 -8.41
C LEU A 368 9.04 -11.49 -8.15
N LEU A 369 8.24 -12.46 -8.60
CA LEU A 369 8.47 -13.87 -8.27
C LEU A 369 9.84 -14.37 -8.78
N PRO A 370 10.31 -14.08 -10.01
CA PRO A 370 11.63 -14.53 -10.47
C PRO A 370 12.80 -13.93 -9.68
N LEU A 371 12.62 -12.76 -9.06
CA LEU A 371 13.66 -12.08 -8.28
C LEU A 371 13.68 -12.49 -6.81
N ARG A 372 12.66 -13.23 -6.35
CA ARG A 372 12.61 -13.71 -4.98
C ARG A 372 13.83 -14.60 -4.72
N GLN A 373 14.40 -14.48 -3.53
CA GLN A 373 15.39 -15.44 -3.09
C GLN A 373 14.73 -16.78 -2.79
N PRO A 374 15.38 -17.92 -3.10
CA PRO A 374 14.89 -19.22 -2.68
C PRO A 374 14.83 -19.27 -1.16
N PHE A 375 13.82 -19.96 -0.63
CA PHE A 375 13.75 -20.21 0.80
C PHE A 375 14.98 -21.00 1.27
N LYS A 376 15.59 -20.55 2.36
CA LYS A 376 16.66 -21.27 3.06
C LYS A 376 16.20 -21.45 4.50
N SER A 377 16.31 -22.67 5.02
CA SER A 377 16.14 -22.93 6.46
C SER A 377 17.03 -21.96 7.23
N ARG A 378 16.46 -21.32 8.26
CA ARG A 378 17.22 -20.49 9.20
C ARG A 378 18.08 -21.31 10.17
N PHE A 379 17.88 -22.62 10.21
CA PHE A 379 18.53 -23.59 11.10
C PHE A 379 19.43 -24.54 10.31
#